data_AF-A0A0G4E5C0-F1
#
_entry.id   AF-A0A0G4E5C0-F1
#
_cell.length_a   1.000
_cell.length_b   1.000
_cell.length_c   1.000
_cell.angle_alpha   90.00
_cell.angle_beta   90.00
_cell.angle_gamma   90.00
#
_symmetry.space_group_name_H-M   'P 1'
#
loop_
_entity.id
_entity.type
_entity.pdbx_description
1 polymer ?
#
loop_
_entity_poly.entity_id
_entity_poly.type
_entity_poly.pdbx_seq_one_letter_code
_entity_poly.pdbx_strand_id
1 'polypeptide(L)'
;MTTSNSAKTEAQPSTNQDILSAKFVSEWDGGVQILTDALVDLRTGAVQIEVSDDDHVVSLEILDREFVQLACGSEFETHEINDTYYICDLAALRAAVGYTAPTVH
;
A
#
# COMPACT_ATOMS: atom_id res chain seq x y z
N MET A 1 -19.96 -2.81 46.35
CA MET A 1 -18.61 -2.31 46.06
C MET A 1 -17.87 -3.52 45.51
N THR A 2 -17.59 -3.67 44.22
CA THR A 2 -16.69 -2.84 43.39
C THR A 2 -17.03 -3.09 41.91
N THR A 3 -17.10 -2.04 41.11
CA THR A 3 -17.33 -2.09 39.65
C THR A 3 -16.01 -2.40 38.92
N SER A 4 -16.00 -3.45 38.10
CA SER A 4 -14.92 -3.72 37.14
C SER A 4 -15.25 -3.01 35.83
N ASN A 5 -14.56 -1.90 35.58
CA ASN A 5 -14.55 -1.23 34.28
C ASN A 5 -13.48 -1.93 33.41
N SER A 6 -13.90 -2.85 32.54
CA SER A 6 -13.06 -3.33 31.46
C SER A 6 -13.06 -2.27 30.36
N ALA A 7 -11.99 -1.49 30.28
CA ALA A 7 -11.73 -0.61 29.17
C ALA A 7 -11.56 -1.45 27.90
N LYS A 8 -12.61 -1.53 27.10
CA LYS A 8 -12.54 -1.97 25.71
C LYS A 8 -11.87 -0.82 24.96
N THR A 9 -10.59 -0.95 24.68
CA THR A 9 -9.88 -0.06 23.75
C THR A 9 -10.49 -0.28 22.38
N GLU A 10 -11.54 0.47 22.07
CA GLU A 10 -12.02 0.66 20.71
C GLU A 10 -10.86 1.31 19.95
N ALA A 11 -10.28 0.56 19.01
CA ALA A 11 -9.35 1.10 18.05
C ALA A 11 -10.07 2.26 17.34
N GLN A 12 -9.67 3.49 17.68
CA GLN A 12 -10.16 4.68 17.01
C GLN A 12 -9.91 4.52 15.51
N PRO A 13 -10.92 4.72 14.64
CA PRO A 13 -10.69 4.79 13.21
C PRO A 13 -9.86 6.05 12.96
N SER A 14 -8.54 5.88 12.84
CA SER A 14 -7.66 6.94 12.34
C SER A 14 -8.14 7.29 10.94
N THR A 15 -8.57 8.53 10.80
CA THR A 15 -9.07 9.22 9.61
C THR A 15 -8.50 8.64 8.31
N ASN A 16 -9.40 8.29 7.38
CA ASN A 16 -9.17 7.75 6.04
C ASN A 16 -8.39 8.70 5.09
N GLN A 17 -7.68 9.71 5.62
CA GLN A 17 -6.95 10.73 4.85
C GLN A 17 -5.50 10.34 4.54
N ASP A 18 -4.98 9.30 5.20
CA ASP A 18 -3.62 8.79 4.98
C ASP A 18 -3.59 7.68 3.91
N ILE A 19 -4.74 7.27 3.37
CA ILE A 19 -4.80 6.20 2.37
C ILE A 19 -4.89 6.80 0.97
N LEU A 20 -3.97 6.39 0.09
CA LEU A 20 -3.91 6.78 -1.30
C LEU A 20 -4.31 5.61 -2.21
N SER A 21 -5.32 5.81 -3.06
CA SER A 21 -5.65 4.86 -4.12
C SER A 21 -4.65 4.94 -5.27
N ALA A 22 -4.15 3.79 -5.71
CA ALA A 22 -3.18 3.66 -6.79
C ALA A 22 -3.34 2.31 -7.51
N LYS A 23 -2.47 2.04 -8.49
CA LYS A 23 -2.33 0.72 -9.10
C LYS A 23 -1.03 0.08 -8.66
N PHE A 24 -1.06 -1.16 -8.22
CA PHE A 24 0.13 -2.00 -8.12
C PHE A 24 0.37 -2.64 -9.48
N VAL A 25 1.60 -2.55 -9.96
CA VAL A 25 1.99 -3.05 -11.28
C VAL A 25 3.10 -4.08 -11.11
N SER A 26 2.83 -5.31 -11.55
CA SER A 26 3.85 -6.35 -11.71
C SER A 26 4.20 -6.44 -13.19
N GLU A 27 5.42 -6.05 -13.53
CA GLU A 27 5.99 -6.15 -14.87
C GLU A 27 6.80 -7.45 -14.99
N TRP A 28 6.50 -8.22 -16.03
CA TRP A 28 7.09 -9.51 -16.32
C TRP A 28 7.83 -9.47 -17.66
N ASP A 29 8.80 -10.38 -17.82
CA ASP A 29 9.58 -10.48 -19.04
C ASP A 29 8.69 -10.58 -20.29
N GLY A 30 9.14 -9.94 -21.37
CA GLY A 30 8.35 -9.75 -22.59
C GLY A 30 7.36 -8.58 -22.54
N GLY A 31 7.41 -7.75 -21.47
CA GLY A 31 6.63 -6.50 -21.36
C GLY A 31 5.18 -6.70 -20.95
N VAL A 32 4.86 -7.84 -20.32
CA VAL A 32 3.52 -8.11 -19.79
C VAL A 32 3.37 -7.37 -18.45
N GLN A 33 2.34 -6.54 -18.33
CA GLN A 33 2.03 -5.83 -17.09
C GLN A 33 0.70 -6.31 -16.52
N ILE A 34 0.72 -6.71 -15.24
CA ILE A 34 -0.48 -6.99 -14.46
C ILE A 34 -0.74 -5.77 -13.58
N LEU A 35 -1.92 -5.16 -13.75
CA LEU A 35 -2.35 -4.01 -12.97
C LEU A 35 -3.41 -4.46 -11.97
N THR A 36 -3.18 -4.17 -10.69
CA THR A 36 -4.11 -4.47 -9.61
C THR A 36 -4.43 -3.19 -8.85
N ASP A 37 -5.68 -3.03 -8.43
CA ASP A 37 -6.04 -1.92 -7.54
C ASP A 37 -5.29 -2.05 -6.22
N ALA A 38 -4.80 -0.93 -5.70
CA ALA A 38 -4.04 -0.91 -4.48
C ALA A 38 -4.32 0.35 -3.65
N LEU A 39 -4.18 0.19 -2.34
CA LEU A 39 -4.27 1.26 -1.36
C LEU A 39 -2.91 1.40 -0.69
N VAL A 40 -2.37 2.61 -0.65
CA VAL A 40 -1.10 2.91 0.00
C VAL A 40 -1.35 3.70 1.27
N ASP A 41 -0.89 3.19 2.40
CA ASP A 41 -0.84 3.95 3.66
C ASP A 41 0.33 4.93 3.58
N LEU A 42 0.02 6.22 3.38
CA LEU A 42 0.99 7.30 3.31
C LEU A 42 1.73 7.53 4.61
N ARG A 43 1.27 7.01 5.76
CA ARG A 43 1.98 7.10 7.04
C ARG A 43 3.06 6.03 7.18
N THR A 44 2.81 4.82 6.69
CA THR A 44 3.72 3.67 6.87
C THR A 44 4.44 3.25 5.60
N GLY A 45 3.92 3.63 4.43
CA GLY A 45 4.35 3.16 3.12
C GLY A 45 3.82 1.77 2.76
N ALA A 46 2.99 1.15 3.61
CA ALA A 46 2.41 -0.15 3.33
C ALA A 46 1.46 -0.09 2.13
N VAL A 47 1.54 -1.09 1.26
CA VAL A 47 0.72 -1.25 0.07
C VAL A 47 -0.20 -2.44 0.29
N GLN A 48 -1.50 -2.17 0.35
CA GLN A 48 -2.54 -3.18 0.37
C GLN A 48 -3.03 -3.39 -1.07
N ILE A 49 -2.74 -4.54 -1.63
CA ILE A 49 -3.20 -4.91 -2.98
C ILE A 49 -4.61 -5.49 -2.84
N GLU A 50 -5.58 -4.93 -3.55
CA GLU A 50 -6.94 -5.46 -3.62
C GLU A 50 -6.97 -6.60 -4.64
N VAL A 51 -6.40 -7.75 -4.25
CA VAL A 51 -6.52 -8.98 -5.02
C VAL A 51 -7.89 -9.59 -4.75
N SER A 52 -8.66 -9.84 -5.80
CA SER A 52 -9.82 -10.73 -5.72
C SER A 52 -9.33 -12.15 -5.42
N ASP A 53 -10.01 -12.89 -4.54
CA ASP A 53 -9.73 -14.29 -4.14
C ASP A 53 -9.86 -15.32 -5.30
N ASP A 54 -9.51 -14.96 -6.52
CA ASP A 54 -9.45 -15.88 -7.64
C ASP A 54 -8.10 -16.61 -7.56
N ASP A 55 -8.12 -17.86 -7.07
CA ASP A 55 -6.99 -18.76 -6.81
C ASP A 55 -6.17 -19.14 -8.07
N HIS A 56 -6.24 -18.36 -9.13
CA HIS A 56 -5.48 -18.56 -10.36
C HIS A 56 -4.08 -17.97 -10.22
N VAL A 57 -3.23 -18.69 -9.47
CA VAL A 57 -1.79 -18.45 -9.46
C VAL A 57 -1.22 -18.82 -10.83
N VAL A 58 -1.04 -17.83 -11.70
CA VAL A 58 -0.26 -17.99 -12.92
C VAL A 58 1.21 -17.91 -12.52
N SER A 59 1.92 -19.03 -12.59
CA SER A 59 3.38 -19.04 -12.48
C SER A 59 3.95 -18.41 -13.75
N LEU A 60 4.14 -17.10 -13.75
CA LEU A 60 4.90 -16.40 -14.78
C LEU A 60 6.39 -16.52 -14.45
N GLU A 61 7.20 -16.83 -15.46
CA GLU A 61 8.52 -17.46 -15.22
C GLU A 61 9.60 -16.48 -14.75
N ILE A 62 9.47 -15.16 -14.95
CA ILE A 62 10.42 -14.15 -14.45
C ILE A 62 9.70 -12.81 -14.22
N LEU A 63 9.64 -12.36 -12.96
CA LEU A 63 9.18 -11.03 -12.58
C LEU A 63 10.35 -10.03 -12.73
N ASP A 64 10.15 -8.96 -13.51
CA ASP A 64 11.17 -7.94 -13.78
C ASP A 64 11.14 -6.81 -12.74
N ARG A 65 9.96 -6.23 -12.50
CA ARG A 65 9.81 -5.08 -11.62
C ARG A 65 8.41 -5.00 -11.01
N GLU A 66 8.36 -4.54 -9.77
CA GLU A 66 7.11 -4.21 -9.08
C GLU A 66 7.13 -2.79 -8.55
N PHE A 67 6.04 -2.07 -8.79
CA PHE A 67 5.91 -0.68 -8.40
C PHE A 67 4.45 -0.26 -8.24
N VAL A 68 4.25 0.81 -7.48
CA VAL A 68 2.97 1.53 -7.43
C VAL A 68 2.97 2.63 -8.48
N GLN A 69 1.93 2.66 -9.31
CA GLN A 69 1.68 3.72 -10.28
C GLN A 69 0.49 4.58 -9.82
N LEU A 70 0.70 5.89 -9.75
CA LEU A 70 -0.34 6.87 -9.44
C LEU A 70 -1.13 7.27 -10.69
N ALA A 71 -2.32 7.86 -10.51
CA ALA A 71 -3.15 8.37 -11.61
C ALA A 71 -2.45 9.44 -12.48
N CYS A 72 -1.44 10.12 -11.95
CA CYS A 72 -0.61 11.07 -12.70
C CYS A 72 0.52 10.42 -13.53
N GLY A 73 0.64 9.08 -13.51
CA GLY A 73 1.68 8.32 -14.19
C GLY A 73 3.01 8.26 -13.44
N SER A 74 3.10 8.80 -12.22
CA SER A 74 4.30 8.65 -11.39
C SER A 74 4.41 7.23 -10.84
N GLU A 75 5.63 6.69 -10.81
CA GLU A 75 5.93 5.33 -10.40
C GLU A 75 6.84 5.32 -9.17
N PHE A 76 6.55 4.43 -8.24
CA PHE A 76 7.29 4.26 -6.99
C PHE A 76 7.56 2.78 -6.76
N GLU A 77 8.84 2.40 -6.73
CA GLU A 77 9.24 1.01 -6.51
C GLU A 77 8.75 0.50 -5.15
N THR A 78 8.42 -0.79 -5.12
CA THR A 78 8.01 -1.50 -3.92
C THR A 78 9.02 -2.58 -3.55
N HIS A 79 9.07 -2.93 -2.28
CA HIS A 79 9.74 -4.14 -1.80
C HIS A 79 8.78 -4.93 -0.90
N GLU A 80 8.93 -6.25 -0.92
CA GLU A 80 8.17 -7.15 -0.07
C GLU A 80 8.95 -7.47 1.21
N ILE A 81 8.30 -7.32 2.36
CA ILE A 81 8.80 -7.75 3.68
C ILE A 81 7.69 -8.49 4.39
N ASN A 82 7.89 -9.78 4.69
CA ASN A 82 6.92 -10.63 5.39
C ASN A 82 5.52 -10.59 4.74
N ASP A 83 5.45 -10.88 3.44
CA ASP A 83 4.20 -10.93 2.66
C ASP A 83 3.45 -9.58 2.58
N THR A 84 4.13 -8.47 2.88
CA THR A 84 3.57 -7.12 2.77
C THR A 84 4.48 -6.26 1.90
N TYR A 85 3.87 -5.58 0.92
CA TYR A 85 4.57 -4.64 0.05
C TYR A 85 4.69 -3.28 0.72
N TYR A 86 5.85 -2.64 0.54
CA TYR A 86 6.13 -1.31 1.04
C TYR A 86 6.79 -0.45 -0.03
N ILE A 87 6.45 0.84 -0.05
CA ILE A 87 7.10 1.83 -0.92
C ILE A 87 8.55 2.05 -0.50
N CYS A 88 9.49 1.88 -1.44
CA CYS A 88 10.93 2.07 -1.19
C CYS A 88 11.28 3.52 -0.80
N ASP A 89 10.70 4.52 -1.49
CA ASP A 89 10.89 5.94 -1.20
C ASP A 89 9.56 6.61 -0.82
N LEU A 90 9.17 6.40 0.44
CA LEU A 90 7.95 6.99 0.99
C LEU A 90 8.02 8.53 1.04
N ALA A 91 9.22 9.11 1.18
CA ALA A 91 9.37 10.56 1.22
C ALA A 91 9.07 11.18 -0.16
N ALA A 92 9.57 10.59 -1.24
CA ALA A 92 9.26 11.00 -2.60
C ALA A 92 7.77 10.85 -2.91
N LEU A 93 7.15 9.73 -2.52
CA LEU A 93 5.70 9.53 -2.71
C LEU A 93 4.88 10.63 -2.01
N ARG A 94 5.17 10.90 -0.73
CA ARG A 94 4.49 11.94 0.04
C ARG A 94 4.63 13.32 -0.61
N ALA A 95 5.84 13.65 -1.06
CA ALA A 95 6.10 14.90 -1.76
C ALA A 95 5.30 15.00 -3.07
N ALA A 96 5.21 13.92 -3.84
CA ALA A 96 4.48 13.87 -5.10
C ALA A 96 2.97 14.10 -4.94
N VAL A 97 2.39 13.63 -3.83
CA VAL A 97 0.95 13.80 -3.54
C VAL A 97 0.64 14.97 -2.61
N GLY A 98 1.66 15.76 -2.23
CA GLY A 98 1.51 16.90 -1.33
C GLY A 98 1.09 16.52 0.10
N TYR A 99 1.43 15.31 0.56
CA TYR A 99 1.10 14.82 1.88
C TYR A 99 1.98 15.45 2.96
N THR A 100 1.34 16.10 3.94
CA THR A 100 1.99 16.61 5.14
C THR A 100 1.52 15.80 6.34
N ALA A 101 2.43 15.01 6.91
CA ALA A 101 2.10 14.19 8.07
C ALA A 101 1.64 15.08 9.24
N PRO A 102 0.58 14.70 9.98
CA PRO A 102 0.16 15.45 11.15
C PRO A 102 1.26 15.43 12.22
N THR A 103 1.68 16.61 12.68
CA THR A 103 2.62 16.74 13.80
C THR A 103 1.95 16.17 15.05
N VAL A 104 2.45 15.03 15.53
CA VAL A 104 2.03 14.48 16.83
C VAL A 104 2.68 15.34 17.91
N HIS A 105 1.87 16.12 18.61
CA HIS A 105 2.27 16.94 19.77
C HIS A 105 2.26 16.14 21.06
#